data_AF-A0A5E6W1V0-F1
#
_entry.id   AF-A0A5E6W1V0-F1
#
_cell.length_a   1.000
_cell.length_b   1.000
_cell.length_c   1.000
_cell.angle_alpha   90.00
_cell.angle_beta   90.00
_cell.angle_gamma   90.00
#
_symmetry.space_group_name_H-M   'P 1'
#
loop_
_entity.id
_entity.type
_entity.pdbx_description
1 polymer ?
#
loop_
_entity_poly.entity_id
_entity_poly.type
_entity_poly.pdbx_seq_one_letter_code
_entity_poly.pdbx_strand_id
1 'polypeptide(L)' 'MSVMSLRLPDEIADTLATLSKATGRSKSFLAVDALREYLAREAWQIEEIQKALIEADAGDFATPEEVDAIANKWIANAR' A
#
# COMPACT_ATOMS: atom_id res chain seq x y z
N MET A 1 -23.07 6.59 9.01
CA MET A 1 -22.49 6.13 7.73
C MET A 1 -22.55 7.29 6.75
N SER A 2 -21.43 7.62 6.11
CA SER A 2 -21.41 8.60 5.03
C SER A 2 -21.71 7.89 3.70
N VAL A 3 -22.46 8.53 2.81
CA VAL A 3 -22.79 7.99 1.48
C VAL A 3 -22.13 8.90 0.44
N MET A 4 -21.36 8.29 -0.47
CA MET A 4 -20.76 8.96 -1.61
C MET A 4 -21.37 8.41 -2.90
N SER A 5 -21.80 9.30 -3.79
CA SER A 5 -22.21 8.94 -5.15
C SER A 5 -21.00 9.06 -6.07
N LEU A 6 -20.71 8.01 -6.83
CA LEU A 6 -19.58 7.95 -7.77
C LEU A 6 -20.10 7.80 -9.19
N ARG A 7 -19.57 8.60 -10.11
CA ARG A 7 -19.73 8.36 -11.54
C ARG A 7 -18.61 7.43 -11.99
N LEU A 8 -18.98 6.23 -12.42
CA LEU A 8 -18.04 5.25 -12.95
C LEU A 8 -18.07 5.29 -14.48
N PRO A 9 -16.90 5.18 -15.15
CA PRO A 9 -16.86 4.86 -16.57
C PRO A 9 -17.54 3.51 -16.85
N ASP A 10 -18.15 3.36 -18.02
CA ASP A 10 -18.93 2.17 -18.38
C ASP A 10 -18.12 0.88 -18.25
N GLU A 11 -16.86 0.89 -18.70
CA GLU A 11 -15.92 -0.23 -18.59
C GLU A 11 -15.77 -0.74 -17.15
N ILE A 12 -15.63 0.17 -16.19
CA ILE A 12 -15.50 -0.18 -14.77
C ILE A 12 -16.84 -0.70 -14.23
N ALA A 13 -17.95 -0.08 -14.61
CA ALA A 13 -19.28 -0.49 -14.18
C ALA A 13 -19.63 -1.92 -14.67
N ASP A 14 -19.22 -2.27 -15.89
CA ASP A 14 -19.42 -3.59 -16.50
C ASP A 14 -18.52 -4.65 -15.87
N THR A 15 -17.26 -4.32 -15.61
CA THR A 15 -16.33 -5.19 -14.87
C THR A 15 -16.88 -5.50 -13.48
N LEU A 16 -17.34 -4.48 -12.76
CA LEU A 16 -17.92 -4.63 -11.43
C LEU A 16 -19.22 -5.45 -11.47
N ALA A 17 -20.03 -5.32 -12.52
CA ALA A 17 -21.23 -6.12 -12.72
C ALA A 17 -20.90 -7.61 -12.92
N THR A 18 -19.88 -7.89 -13.73
CA THR A 18 -19.42 -9.25 -14.02
C THR A 18 -18.87 -9.92 -12.76
N LEU A 19 -18.00 -9.22 -12.02
CA LEU A 19 -17.46 -9.72 -10.76
C LEU A 19 -18.54 -9.95 -9.71
N SER A 20 -19.52 -9.05 -9.62
CA SER A 20 -20.66 -9.20 -8.72
C SER A 20 -21.44 -10.50 -8.99
N LYS A 21 -21.74 -10.78 -10.27
CA LYS A 21 -22.41 -12.03 -10.67
C LYS A 21 -21.57 -13.27 -10.38
N ALA A 22 -20.28 -13.24 -10.71
CA ALA A 22 -19.38 -14.39 -10.54
C ALA A 22 -19.10 -14.73 -9.07
N THR A 23 -19.07 -13.72 -8.19
CA THR A 23 -18.70 -13.89 -6.78
C THR A 23 -19.88 -13.91 -5.82
N GLY A 24 -21.09 -13.59 -6.29
CA GLY A 24 -22.28 -13.44 -5.45
C GLY A 24 -22.26 -12.22 -4.51
N ARG A 25 -21.26 -11.34 -4.65
CA ARG A 25 -21.10 -10.13 -3.83
C ARG A 25 -21.81 -8.94 -4.47
N SER A 26 -22.29 -8.00 -3.67
CA SER A 26 -22.89 -6.77 -4.20
C SER A 26 -21.83 -5.86 -4.84
N LYS A 27 -22.22 -5.05 -5.82
CA LYS A 27 -21.34 -4.05 -6.44
C LYS A 27 -20.74 -3.09 -5.40
N SER A 28 -21.55 -2.65 -4.43
CA SER A 28 -21.10 -1.76 -3.35
C SER A 28 -20.07 -2.43 -2.45
N PHE A 29 -20.25 -3.73 -2.13
CA PHE A 29 -19.25 -4.48 -1.36
C PHE A 29 -17.91 -4.49 -2.11
N LEU A 30 -17.92 -4.89 -3.39
CA LEU A 30 -16.70 -4.98 -4.19
C LEU A 30 -16.00 -3.63 -4.36
N ALA A 31 -16.77 -2.55 -4.56
CA ALA A 31 -16.21 -1.21 -4.67
C ALA A 31 -15.55 -0.75 -3.36
N VAL A 32 -16.19 -0.98 -2.21
CA VAL A 32 -15.62 -0.64 -0.90
C VAL A 32 -14.39 -1.49 -0.60
N ASP A 33 -14.41 -2.76 -0.98
CA ASP A 33 -13.28 -3.68 -0.76
C ASP A 33 -12.05 -3.25 -1.57
N ALA A 34 -12.23 -2.94 -2.86
CA ALA A 34 -11.16 -2.42 -3.70
C ALA A 34 -10.61 -1.08 -3.19
N LEU A 35 -11.48 -0.18 -2.72
CA LEU A 35 -11.06 1.08 -2.11
C LEU A 35 -10.28 0.85 -0.81
N ARG A 36 -10.70 -0.11 0.02
CA ARG A 36 -10.00 -0.45 1.27
C ARG A 36 -8.58 -0.93 0.97
N GLU A 37 -8.43 -1.83 0.00
CA GLU A 37 -7.10 -2.33 -0.38
C GLU A 37 -6.22 -1.21 -0.94
N TYR A 38 -6.77 -0.35 -1.80
CA TYR A 38 -6.04 0.80 -2.32
C TYR A 38 -5.58 1.74 -1.21
N LEU A 39 -6.50 2.16 -0.34
CA LEU A 39 -6.19 3.08 0.76
C LEU A 39 -5.20 2.48 1.74
N ALA A 40 -5.32 1.19 2.07
CA ALA A 40 -4.36 0.52 2.93
C ALA A 40 -2.95 0.54 2.33
N ARG A 41 -2.83 0.27 1.02
CA ARG A 41 -1.54 0.31 0.28
C ARG A 41 -0.94 1.72 0.23
N GLU A 42 -1.72 2.76 0.02
CA GLU A 42 -1.19 4.13 -0.03
C GLU A 42 -0.87 4.67 1.37
N ALA A 43 -1.71 4.36 2.36
CA ALA A 43 -1.56 4.89 3.71
C ALA A 43 -0.28 4.41 4.40
N TRP A 44 0.06 3.11 4.30
CA TRP A 44 1.30 2.61 4.91
C TRP A 44 2.53 3.28 4.30
N GLN A 45 2.55 3.47 2.98
CA GLN A 45 3.69 4.07 2.30
C GLN A 45 3.89 5.52 2.73
N ILE A 46 2.80 6.28 2.78
CA ILE A 46 2.85 7.67 3.25
C ILE A 46 3.34 7.72 4.69
N GLU A 47 2.80 6.87 5.56
CA GLU A 47 3.20 6.82 6.97
C GLU A 47 4.70 6.53 7.13
N GLU A 48 5.23 5.53 6.43
CA GLU A 48 6.65 5.17 6.50
C GLU A 48 7.56 6.27 5.94
N ILE A 49 7.15 6.94 4.85
CA ILE A 49 7.90 8.10 4.34
C ILE A 49 7.95 9.22 5.39
N GLN A 50 6.82 9.52 6.03
CA GLN A 50 6.79 10.57 7.06
C GLN A 50 7.66 10.22 8.26
N LYS A 51 7.67 8.96 8.70
CA LYS A 51 8.58 8.49 9.77
C LYS A 51 10.05 8.63 9.38
N ALA A 52 10.41 8.15 8.19
CA ALA A 52 11.77 8.22 7.68
C ALA A 52 12.28 9.66 7.54
N LEU A 53 11.39 10.61 7.18
CA LEU A 53 11.74 12.03 7.16
C LEU A 53 12.03 12.57 8.57
N ILE A 54 11.24 12.19 9.57
CA ILE A 54 11.46 12.59 10.97
C ILE A 54 12.79 12.03 11.50
N GLU A 55 13.09 10.76 11.22
CA GLU A 55 14.35 10.11 11.58
C GLU A 55 15.55 10.80 10.90
N ALA A 56 15.44 11.09 9.61
CA ALA A 56 16.46 11.79 8.84
C ALA A 56 16.72 13.21 9.35
N ASP A 57 15.65 13.97 9.65
CA ASP A 57 15.75 15.32 10.20
C ASP A 57 16.36 15.31 11.62
N ALA A 58 16.14 14.22 12.38
CA ALA A 58 16.79 14.00 13.68
C ALA A 58 18.24 13.52 13.55
N GLY A 59 18.72 13.22 12.34
CA GLY A 59 20.06 12.68 12.09
C GLY A 59 20.21 11.22 12.52
N ASP A 60 19.10 10.49 12.68
CA ASP A 60 19.07 9.09 13.09
C ASP A 60 19.43 8.17 11.91
N PHE A 61 20.71 8.25 11.52
CA PHE A 61 21.29 7.41 10.49
C PHE A 61 22.26 6.41 11.11
N ALA A 62 22.34 5.23 10.48
CA ALA A 62 23.34 4.23 10.83
C ALA A 62 24.76 4.81 10.66
N THR A 63 25.67 4.42 11.54
CA THR A 63 27.07 4.80 11.41
C THR A 63 27.75 4.02 10.27
N PRO A 64 28.89 4.51 9.75
CA PRO A 64 29.65 3.77 8.74
C PRO A 64 29.97 2.33 9.15
N GLU A 65 30.30 2.11 10.43
CA GLU A 65 30.65 0.79 10.98
C GLU A 65 29.44 -0.16 10.99
N GLU A 66 28.25 0.34 11.28
CA GLU A 66 27.00 -0.43 11.24
C GLU A 66 26.65 -0.84 9.80
N VAL A 67 26.84 0.08 8.85
CA VAL A 67 26.65 -0.19 7.41
C VAL A 67 27.63 -1.28 6.95
N ASP A 68 28.91 -1.18 7.32
CA ASP A 68 29.93 -2.17 6.98
C ASP A 68 29.64 -3.55 7.59
N ALA A 69 29.14 -3.60 8.82
CA ALA A 69 28.76 -4.84 9.48
C ALA A 69 27.61 -5.56 8.74
N ILE A 70 26.59 -4.80 8.30
CA ILE A 70 25.49 -5.36 7.50
C ILE A 70 25.98 -5.83 6.13
N ALA A 71 26.79 -5.03 5.42
CA ALA A 71 27.33 -5.41 4.12
C ALA A 71 28.12 -6.72 4.19
N ASN A 72 29.00 -6.86 5.18
CA ASN A 72 29.79 -8.08 5.39
C ASN A 72 28.93 -9.31 5.69
N LYS A 73 27.87 -9.16 6.48
CA LYS A 73 26.94 -10.26 6.79
C LYS A 73 26.29 -10.84 5.53
N TRP A 74 25.85 -10.00 4.60
CA TRP A 74 25.13 -10.47 3.41
C TRP A 74 26.06 -10.90 2.28
N ILE A 75 27.23 -10.26 2.12
CA ILE A 75 28.25 -10.68 1.14
C ILE A 75 28.83 -12.05 1.49
N ALA A 76 29.06 -12.34 2.77
CA ALA A 76 29.58 -13.63 3.21
C ALA A 76 28.61 -14.80 2.95
N ASN A 77 27.29 -14.53 2.90
CA ASN A 77 26.24 -15.52 2.66
C ASN A 77 25.80 -15.62 1.19
N ALA A 78 26.38 -14.79 0.31
CA ALA A 78 26.06 -14.76 -1.13
C ALA A 78 27.02 -15.61 -1.99
N ARG A 79 27.96 -16.34 -1.35
CA ARG A 79 28.85 -17.33 -1.99
C ARG A 79 28.43 -18.74 -1.61
#